data_AF-A0A225V660-F1
#
_entry.id   AF-A0A225V660-F1
#
_cell.length_a   1.000
_cell.length_b   1.000
_cell.length_c   1.000
_cell.angle_alpha   90.00
_cell.angle_beta   90.00
_cell.angle_gamma   90.00
#
_symmetry.space_group_name_H-M   'P 1'
#
loop_
_entity.id
_entity.type
_entity.pdbx_description
1 polymer ?
#
loop_
_entity_poly.entity_id
_entity_poly.type
_entity_poly.pdbx_seq_one_letter_code
_entity_poly.pdbx_strand_id
1 'polypeptide(L)'
;MGFNFCGTIQKNHMGWCNDVQYAFKKRPRNFPRGDFKMPTATHNPSGQLRGTQVSSEMTAVTRREKNEMLTTVPCPGVVSMYLKNMGSVDRHDQLRLQPFLGLMGMVLVNGYIIHKSNARHQLQESSHSFRLHVHKMLHQNYLREVFLDVPNRSLAAGKGHELMQTTRARQRQCEVCSVYKPSHKKRGSTSTYYCPEISAGKRGLVTLCNKFHNHAENKG
;
A
#
# COMPACT_ATOMS: atom_id res chain seq x y z
N MET A 1 10.95 5.08 36.91
CA MET A 1 10.51 4.44 35.65
C MET A 1 11.67 3.62 35.11
N GLY A 2 11.45 2.34 34.75
CA GLY A 2 12.50 1.38 34.38
C GLY A 2 12.88 1.36 32.90
N PHE A 3 12.94 2.53 32.24
CA PHE A 3 13.29 2.63 30.82
C PHE A 3 14.74 3.10 30.64
N ASN A 4 15.43 2.52 29.66
CA ASN A 4 16.77 2.93 29.22
C ASN A 4 16.65 3.80 27.95
N PHE A 5 17.41 4.90 27.85
CA PHE A 5 17.36 5.81 26.69
C PHE A 5 18.69 5.86 25.92
N CYS A 6 18.68 5.47 24.65
CA CYS A 6 19.85 5.63 23.77
C CYS A 6 19.55 6.68 22.69
N GLY A 7 20.36 7.73 22.60
CA GLY A 7 20.17 8.80 21.63
C GLY A 7 21.39 9.69 21.46
N THR A 8 21.27 10.67 20.56
CA THR A 8 22.31 11.70 20.37
C THR A 8 21.98 12.93 21.22
N ILE A 9 23.03 13.59 21.73
CA ILE A 9 22.91 14.81 22.52
C ILE A 9 23.47 15.97 21.71
N GLN A 10 22.75 17.09 21.70
CA GLN A 10 23.21 18.32 21.06
C GLN A 10 24.34 18.96 21.89
N LYS A 11 25.38 19.48 21.22
CA LYS A 11 26.55 20.07 21.90
C LYS A 11 26.23 21.26 22.80
N ASN A 12 25.18 22.01 22.47
CA ASN A 12 24.77 23.21 23.22
C ASN A 12 23.82 22.88 24.39
N HIS A 13 23.62 21.60 24.70
CA HIS A 13 22.74 21.17 25.78
C HIS A 13 23.39 21.39 27.16
N MET A 14 22.62 21.85 28.14
CA MET A 14 23.09 21.95 29.53
C MET A 14 23.51 20.56 30.04
N GLY A 15 24.71 20.43 30.58
CA GLY A 15 25.27 19.13 31.01
C GLY A 15 26.10 18.38 29.94
N TRP A 16 26.40 19.01 28.80
CA TRP A 16 27.38 18.47 27.85
C TRP A 16 28.79 18.42 28.47
N CYS A 17 29.48 17.28 28.33
CA CYS A 17 30.83 17.10 28.84
C CYS A 17 31.88 17.58 27.82
N ASN A 18 32.65 18.61 28.20
CA ASN A 18 33.69 19.20 27.35
C ASN A 18 34.85 18.24 27.04
N ASP A 19 35.12 17.26 27.92
CA ASP A 19 36.23 16.32 27.74
C ASP A 19 36.05 15.42 26.51
N VAL A 20 34.79 15.15 26.14
CA VAL A 20 34.43 14.34 24.96
C VAL A 20 34.64 15.10 23.65
N GLN A 21 34.75 16.43 23.71
CA GLN A 21 34.84 17.25 22.53
C GLN A 21 36.21 17.09 21.85
N TYR A 22 36.18 16.99 20.53
CA TYR A 22 37.36 17.13 19.69
C TYR A 22 37.51 18.59 19.25
N ALA A 23 38.75 19.06 19.15
CA ALA A 23 39.06 20.42 18.70
C ALA A 23 38.63 20.69 17.24
N PHE A 24 38.44 19.64 16.44
CA PHE A 24 38.06 19.73 15.04
C PHE A 24 36.56 19.46 14.81
N LYS A 25 35.93 20.24 13.90
CA LYS A 25 34.53 20.04 13.48
C LYS A 25 34.36 18.87 12.51
N LYS A 26 35.33 18.65 11.62
CA LYS A 26 35.40 17.52 10.68
C LYS A 26 36.63 16.70 10.99
N ARG A 27 36.52 15.38 10.87
CA ARG A 27 37.63 14.45 11.15
C ARG A 27 38.79 14.70 10.17
N PRO A 28 40.03 14.93 10.64
CA PRO A 28 41.22 14.99 9.79
C PRO A 28 41.49 13.66 9.07
N ARG A 29 42.29 13.69 8.00
CA ARG A 29 42.65 12.47 7.25
C ARG A 29 43.52 11.52 8.07
N ASN A 30 44.47 12.08 8.83
CA ASN A 30 45.46 11.34 9.62
C ASN A 30 44.95 10.86 10.98
N PHE A 31 43.76 11.32 11.39
CA PHE A 31 43.14 10.80 12.61
C PHE A 31 42.68 9.35 12.33
N PRO A 32 42.92 8.36 13.21
CA PRO A 32 42.41 7.01 13.03
C PRO A 32 40.87 6.96 13.10
N ARG A 33 40.26 5.92 12.53
CA ARG A 33 38.80 5.70 12.61
C ARG A 33 38.53 4.75 13.78
N GLY A 34 37.48 5.04 14.54
CA GLY A 34 37.05 4.20 15.66
C GLY A 34 37.58 4.66 17.02
N ASP A 35 38.43 5.67 17.06
CA ASP A 35 38.81 6.34 18.30
C ASP A 35 37.65 7.18 18.85
N PHE A 36 37.36 7.00 20.13
CA PHE A 36 36.33 7.73 20.84
C PHE A 36 36.80 8.09 22.25
N LYS A 37 36.24 9.18 22.77
CA LYS A 37 36.36 9.55 24.18
C LYS A 37 35.06 9.18 24.88
N MET A 38 35.16 8.50 26.01
CA MET A 38 34.00 8.17 26.84
C MET A 38 34.31 8.60 28.26
N PRO A 39 33.65 9.66 28.78
CA PRO A 39 33.84 10.08 30.15
C PRO A 39 33.06 9.11 31.05
N THR A 40 33.67 8.70 32.15
CA THR A 40 32.98 7.91 33.17
C THR A 40 32.34 8.85 34.17
N ALA A 41 31.06 8.65 34.49
CA ALA A 41 30.40 9.44 35.51
C ALA A 41 31.00 9.12 36.89
N THR A 42 31.30 10.14 37.70
CA THR A 42 31.93 10.00 39.02
C THR A 42 31.13 9.12 39.98
N HIS A 43 29.80 9.09 39.82
CA HIS A 43 28.90 8.28 40.63
C HIS A 43 28.70 6.83 40.08
N ASN A 44 29.40 6.45 39.00
CA ASN A 44 29.41 5.08 38.49
C ASN A 44 30.73 4.70 37.77
N PRO A 45 31.73 4.19 38.49
CA PRO A 45 33.04 3.86 37.90
C PRO A 45 33.04 2.62 36.99
N SER A 46 31.96 1.81 36.98
CA SER A 46 31.89 0.54 36.25
C SER A 46 31.68 0.67 34.73
N GLY A 47 31.92 1.83 34.12
CA GLY A 47 31.82 2.06 32.67
C GLY A 47 30.42 1.98 32.08
N GLN A 48 29.41 1.57 32.87
CA GLN A 48 28.00 1.58 32.48
C GLN A 48 27.44 2.99 32.66
N LEU A 49 26.94 3.59 31.57
CA LEU A 49 26.19 4.86 31.65
C LEU A 49 24.95 4.66 32.56
N ARG A 50 24.92 5.28 33.75
CA ARG A 50 23.72 5.32 34.60
C ARG A 50 22.60 6.04 33.85
N GLY A 51 21.63 5.28 33.34
CA GLY A 51 20.54 5.74 32.48
C GLY A 51 20.31 4.84 31.27
N THR A 52 21.31 4.00 30.97
CA THR A 52 21.29 3.03 29.89
C THR A 52 22.14 1.85 30.31
N GLN A 53 21.52 0.71 30.63
CA GLN A 53 22.20 -0.58 30.75
C GLN A 53 22.77 -1.05 29.40
N VAL A 54 23.54 -0.19 28.74
CA VAL A 54 24.00 -0.35 27.38
C VAL A 54 25.50 -0.55 27.45
N SER A 55 25.96 -1.64 26.84
CA SER A 55 27.35 -2.07 26.88
C SER A 55 28.26 -1.01 26.25
N SER A 56 29.33 -0.67 26.98
CA SER A 56 30.47 0.10 26.49
C SER A 56 31.53 -0.80 25.83
N GLU A 57 31.28 -2.11 25.74
CA GLU A 57 32.20 -3.06 25.12
C GLU A 57 32.44 -2.71 23.66
N MET A 58 33.67 -2.98 23.21
CA MET A 58 34.06 -2.74 21.84
C MET A 58 33.31 -3.67 20.90
N THR A 59 32.65 -3.07 19.92
CA THR A 59 31.97 -3.74 18.81
C THR A 59 32.54 -3.19 17.51
N ALA A 60 32.07 -3.69 16.37
CA ALA A 60 32.37 -3.10 15.08
C ALA A 60 31.09 -2.87 14.27
N VAL A 61 31.12 -1.85 13.41
CA VAL A 61 30.06 -1.57 12.44
C VAL A 61 30.63 -1.50 11.05
N THR A 62 29.88 -2.03 10.08
CA THR A 62 30.23 -1.93 8.67
C THR A 62 29.80 -0.58 8.13
N ARG A 63 30.68 0.03 7.33
CA ARG A 63 30.45 1.33 6.71
C ARG A 63 30.85 1.28 5.25
N ARG A 64 30.00 1.83 4.39
CA ARG A 64 30.33 2.10 2.99
C ARG A 64 31.13 3.39 2.89
N GLU A 65 32.35 3.31 2.39
CA GLU A 65 33.18 4.47 2.10
C GLU A 65 32.77 5.12 0.76
N LYS A 66 33.30 6.31 0.48
CA LYS A 66 33.02 7.02 -0.78
C LYS A 66 33.42 6.22 -2.03
N ASN A 67 34.39 5.32 -1.88
CA ASN A 67 34.90 4.45 -2.94
C ASN A 67 34.07 3.15 -3.05
N GLU A 68 32.87 3.12 -2.46
CA GLU A 68 31.96 1.97 -2.38
C GLU A 68 32.46 0.75 -1.61
N MET A 69 33.73 0.74 -1.21
CA MET A 69 34.32 -0.29 -0.36
C MET A 69 33.65 -0.31 1.02
N LEU A 70 33.34 -1.52 1.49
CA LEU A 70 32.87 -1.76 2.85
C LEU A 70 34.08 -1.86 3.79
N THR A 71 34.09 -1.01 4.81
CA THR A 71 35.11 -1.02 5.85
C THR A 71 34.46 -1.30 7.20
N THR A 72 35.12 -2.11 8.00
CA THR A 72 34.70 -2.42 9.37
C THR A 72 35.40 -1.47 10.31
N VAL A 73 34.64 -0.64 11.02
CA VAL A 73 35.17 0.37 11.92
C VAL A 73 34.85 -0.03 13.37
N PRO A 74 35.85 -0.03 14.27
CA PRO A 74 35.60 -0.26 15.69
C PRO A 74 34.68 0.84 16.25
N CYS A 75 33.68 0.46 17.03
CA CYS A 75 32.81 1.41 17.73
C CYS A 75 32.32 0.85 19.08
N PRO A 76 31.97 1.70 20.04
CA PRO A 76 31.30 1.26 21.27
C PRO A 76 29.98 0.52 20.99
N GLY A 77 29.63 -0.44 21.84
CA GLY A 77 28.36 -1.17 21.79
C GLY A 77 27.13 -0.24 21.76
N VAL A 78 27.16 0.86 22.52
CA VAL A 78 26.12 1.89 22.51
C VAL A 78 25.88 2.49 21.11
N VAL A 79 26.94 2.71 20.32
CA VAL A 79 26.83 3.23 18.96
C VAL A 79 26.23 2.19 18.02
N SER A 80 26.67 0.93 18.14
CA SER A 80 26.11 -0.17 17.36
C SER A 80 24.61 -0.34 17.63
N MET A 81 24.20 -0.31 18.90
CA MET A 81 22.80 -0.44 19.29
C MET A 81 21.96 0.77 18.87
N TYR A 82 22.51 1.98 18.99
CA TYR A 82 21.88 3.18 18.45
C TYR A 82 21.65 3.03 16.93
N LEU A 83 22.68 2.70 16.14
CA LEU A 83 22.56 2.58 14.69
C LEU A 83 21.59 1.48 14.25
N LYS A 84 21.51 0.37 14.98
CA LYS A 84 20.54 -0.71 14.70
C LYS A 84 19.10 -0.26 14.89
N ASN A 85 18.85 0.55 15.92
CA ASN A 85 17.51 0.92 16.36
C ASN A 85 17.06 2.30 15.83
N MET A 86 18.00 3.17 15.50
CA MET A 86 17.78 4.46 14.87
C MET A 86 17.28 4.23 13.44
N GLY A 87 16.16 4.85 13.10
CA GLY A 87 15.54 4.75 11.77
C GLY A 87 14.37 3.77 11.68
N SER A 88 13.94 3.14 12.77
CA SER A 88 12.65 2.41 12.78
C SER A 88 11.48 3.32 12.41
N VAL A 89 11.45 4.54 12.96
CA VAL A 89 10.46 5.57 12.65
C VAL A 89 10.61 6.05 11.21
N ASP A 90 11.82 6.37 10.75
CA ASP A 90 12.05 6.82 9.37
C ASP A 90 11.67 5.74 8.34
N ARG A 91 11.97 4.46 8.60
CA ARG A 91 11.52 3.34 7.75
C ARG A 91 10.00 3.24 7.73
N HIS A 92 9.36 3.41 8.88
CA HIS A 92 7.90 3.44 8.94
C HIS A 92 7.33 4.63 8.15
N ASP A 93 7.97 5.79 8.23
CA ASP A 93 7.51 7.00 7.52
C ASP A 93 7.76 6.89 6.01
N GLN A 94 8.85 6.27 5.58
CA GLN A 94 9.10 5.92 4.18
C GLN A 94 8.01 4.99 3.60
N LEU A 95 7.49 4.06 4.41
CA LEU A 95 6.35 3.21 4.01
C LEU A 95 5.04 3.99 3.88
N ARG A 96 4.96 5.21 4.45
CA ARG A 96 3.77 6.09 4.40
C ARG A 96 3.77 7.10 3.26
N LEU A 97 4.83 7.23 2.45
CA LEU A 97 4.98 8.29 1.43
C LEU A 97 3.95 8.26 0.26
N GLN A 98 2.77 7.67 0.44
CA GLN A 98 1.59 7.93 -0.40
C GLN A 98 0.66 8.96 0.30
N PRO A 99 0.45 10.15 -0.28
CA PRO A 99 0.13 11.38 0.46
C PRO A 99 -1.32 11.55 0.91
N PHE A 100 -2.26 10.65 0.62
CA PHE A 100 -3.68 10.97 0.81
C PHE A 100 -4.34 10.42 2.08
N LEU A 101 -3.66 9.58 2.87
CA LEU A 101 -4.37 8.76 3.86
C LEU A 101 -3.50 8.49 5.09
N GLY A 102 -2.94 9.53 5.74
CA GLY A 102 -1.99 9.38 6.86
C GLY A 102 -2.42 8.40 7.97
N LEU A 103 -3.71 8.41 8.33
CA LEU A 103 -4.29 7.44 9.27
C LEU A 103 -4.42 6.03 8.68
N MET A 104 -4.84 5.89 7.42
CA MET A 104 -4.94 4.58 6.78
C MET A 104 -3.57 3.97 6.49
N GLY A 105 -2.55 4.79 6.21
CA GLY A 105 -1.16 4.36 6.11
C GLY A 105 -0.69 3.72 7.42
N MET A 106 -1.03 4.32 8.57
CA MET A 106 -0.78 3.72 9.89
C MET A 106 -1.51 2.40 10.08
N VAL A 107 -2.82 2.36 9.79
CA VAL A 107 -3.65 1.16 9.95
C VAL A 107 -3.15 0.02 9.06
N LEU A 108 -2.78 0.31 7.82
CA LEU A 108 -2.26 -0.70 6.88
C LEU A 108 -0.90 -1.24 7.31
N VAL A 109 0.02 -0.38 7.76
CA VAL A 109 1.34 -0.82 8.23
C VAL A 109 1.22 -1.65 9.53
N ASN A 110 0.42 -1.18 10.50
CA ASN A 110 0.20 -1.92 11.75
C ASN A 110 -0.54 -3.24 11.50
N GLY A 111 -1.56 -3.23 10.63
CA GLY A 111 -2.28 -4.44 10.20
C GLY A 111 -1.35 -5.45 9.52
N TYR A 112 -0.42 -4.99 8.69
CA TYR A 112 0.59 -5.85 8.08
C TYR A 112 1.54 -6.47 9.11
N ILE A 113 1.98 -5.71 10.12
CA ILE A 113 2.84 -6.21 11.21
C ILE A 113 2.12 -7.33 11.97
N ILE A 114 0.85 -7.12 12.33
CA ILE A 114 0.04 -8.13 13.03
C ILE A 114 -0.18 -9.37 12.15
N HIS A 115 -0.56 -9.17 10.89
CA HIS A 115 -0.76 -10.26 9.94
C HIS A 115 0.51 -11.12 9.80
N LYS A 116 1.68 -10.49 9.65
CA LYS A 116 2.97 -11.18 9.54
C LYS A 116 3.37 -11.88 10.84
N SER A 117 3.11 -11.27 11.99
CA SER A 117 3.34 -11.87 13.31
C SER A 117 2.49 -13.12 13.53
N ASN A 118 1.22 -13.09 13.10
CA ASN A 118 0.29 -14.20 13.23
C ASN A 118 0.54 -15.31 12.20
N ALA A 119 1.03 -14.97 11.00
CA ALA A 119 1.34 -15.93 9.93
C ALA A 119 2.59 -16.80 10.17
N ARG A 120 3.20 -16.74 11.37
CA ARG A 120 4.29 -17.63 11.88
C ARG A 120 5.24 -18.18 10.82
N HIS A 121 5.90 -17.31 10.06
CA HIS A 121 6.93 -17.65 9.07
C HIS A 121 6.50 -18.46 7.83
N GLN A 122 5.22 -18.81 7.64
CA GLN A 122 4.82 -19.70 6.54
C GLN A 122 4.57 -19.00 5.19
N LEU A 123 4.37 -17.69 5.17
CA LEU A 123 4.13 -16.95 3.93
C LEU A 123 5.03 -15.72 3.86
N GLN A 124 6.01 -15.76 2.96
CA GLN A 124 6.80 -14.61 2.55
C GLN A 124 5.95 -13.70 1.62
N GLU A 125 4.83 -13.22 2.15
CA GLU A 125 3.95 -12.29 1.47
C GLU A 125 4.61 -10.90 1.41
N SER A 126 4.87 -10.43 0.20
CA SER A 126 5.38 -9.09 -0.04
C SER A 126 4.42 -8.03 0.53
N SER A 127 4.93 -6.88 0.98
CA SER A 127 4.08 -5.76 1.43
C SER A 127 3.05 -5.32 0.37
N HIS A 128 3.33 -5.58 -0.91
CA HIS A 128 2.45 -5.27 -2.03
C HIS A 128 1.27 -6.26 -2.14
N SER A 129 1.51 -7.57 -1.95
CA SER A 129 0.46 -8.60 -2.01
C SER A 129 -0.55 -8.44 -0.88
N PHE A 130 -0.10 -8.08 0.32
CA PHE A 130 -1.00 -7.74 1.44
C PHE A 130 -1.90 -6.54 1.12
N ARG A 131 -1.34 -5.45 0.57
CA ARG A 131 -2.13 -4.27 0.19
C ARG A 131 -3.18 -4.59 -0.87
N LEU A 132 -2.81 -5.40 -1.86
CA LEU A 132 -3.72 -5.92 -2.88
C LEU A 132 -4.82 -6.80 -2.28
N HIS A 133 -4.48 -7.66 -1.32
CA HIS A 133 -5.45 -8.51 -0.63
C HIS A 133 -6.46 -7.68 0.17
N VAL A 134 -5.99 -6.72 0.96
CA VAL A 134 -6.86 -5.79 1.71
C VAL A 134 -7.73 -4.98 0.76
N HIS A 135 -7.17 -4.48 -0.35
CA HIS A 135 -7.95 -3.76 -1.37
C HIS A 135 -9.04 -4.62 -2.00
N LYS A 136 -8.74 -5.88 -2.34
CA LYS A 136 -9.74 -6.84 -2.86
C LYS A 136 -10.84 -7.10 -1.85
N MET A 137 -10.50 -7.32 -0.57
CA MET A 137 -11.48 -7.55 0.50
C MET A 137 -12.39 -6.35 0.72
N LEU A 138 -11.82 -5.14 0.78
CA LEU A 138 -12.60 -3.90 0.92
C LEU A 138 -13.51 -3.66 -0.29
N HIS A 139 -13.00 -3.89 -1.51
CA HIS A 139 -13.80 -3.75 -2.73
C HIS A 139 -14.93 -4.79 -2.77
N GLN A 140 -14.67 -6.04 -2.41
CA GLN A 140 -15.72 -7.07 -2.32
C GLN A 140 -16.78 -6.74 -1.27
N ASN A 141 -16.39 -6.22 -0.10
CA ASN A 141 -17.33 -5.80 0.94
C ASN A 141 -18.13 -4.56 0.53
N TYR A 142 -17.50 -3.57 -0.09
CA TYR A 142 -18.21 -2.41 -0.66
C TYR A 142 -19.21 -2.84 -1.73
N LEU A 143 -18.79 -3.70 -2.67
CA LEU A 143 -19.71 -4.28 -3.64
C LEU A 143 -20.82 -5.06 -2.93
N ARG A 144 -20.53 -5.80 -1.86
CA ARG A 144 -21.57 -6.54 -1.14
C ARG A 144 -22.57 -5.62 -0.46
N GLU A 145 -22.14 -4.55 0.20
CA GLU A 145 -23.06 -3.60 0.85
C GLU A 145 -23.83 -2.75 -0.17
N VAL A 146 -23.17 -2.26 -1.23
CA VAL A 146 -23.83 -1.46 -2.27
C VAL A 146 -24.75 -2.31 -3.15
N PHE A 147 -24.39 -3.56 -3.45
CA PHE A 147 -25.25 -4.48 -4.23
C PHE A 147 -26.26 -5.26 -3.38
N LEU A 148 -26.26 -5.11 -2.06
CA LEU A 148 -27.40 -5.51 -1.22
C LEU A 148 -28.50 -4.42 -1.23
N ASP A 149 -28.15 -3.17 -1.56
CA ASP A 149 -29.10 -2.03 -1.67
C ASP A 149 -29.43 -1.64 -3.12
N VAL A 150 -28.67 -2.12 -4.11
CA VAL A 150 -29.24 -2.27 -5.45
C VAL A 150 -30.17 -3.46 -5.35
N PRO A 151 -31.51 -3.29 -5.41
CA PRO A 151 -32.37 -4.45 -5.57
C PRO A 151 -31.81 -5.15 -6.79
N ASN A 152 -31.38 -6.39 -6.56
CA ASN A 152 -30.98 -7.29 -7.60
C ASN A 152 -32.25 -7.47 -8.44
N ARG A 153 -32.50 -6.53 -9.35
CA ARG A 153 -33.15 -6.79 -10.61
C ARG A 153 -32.16 -7.67 -11.37
N SER A 154 -31.91 -8.88 -10.86
CA SER A 154 -32.45 -10.05 -11.52
C SER A 154 -33.71 -9.58 -12.24
N LEU A 155 -33.54 -9.16 -13.49
CA LEU A 155 -34.59 -9.30 -14.46
C LEU A 155 -34.91 -10.78 -14.35
N ALA A 156 -35.85 -11.11 -13.46
CA ALA A 156 -36.57 -12.34 -13.53
C ALA A 156 -36.89 -12.46 -15.02
N ALA A 157 -36.55 -13.60 -15.61
CA ALA A 157 -37.05 -13.99 -16.92
C ALA A 157 -38.58 -13.97 -16.81
N GLY A 158 -39.13 -12.78 -16.94
CA GLY A 158 -40.40 -12.37 -16.41
C GLY A 158 -41.20 -11.93 -17.60
N LYS A 159 -41.93 -12.90 -18.14
CA LYS A 159 -42.74 -12.84 -19.37
C LYS A 159 -41.91 -12.56 -20.62
N GLY A 160 -41.97 -13.49 -21.57
CA GLY A 160 -41.46 -13.23 -22.92
C GLY A 160 -42.19 -12.04 -23.50
N HIS A 161 -41.48 -10.94 -23.75
CA HIS A 161 -42.06 -9.79 -24.42
C HIS A 161 -42.22 -10.13 -25.91
N GLU A 162 -43.45 -10.04 -26.43
CA GLU A 162 -43.71 -10.24 -27.85
C GLU A 162 -43.21 -9.02 -28.65
N LEU A 163 -42.43 -9.29 -29.70
CA LEU A 163 -41.92 -8.27 -30.60
C LEU A 163 -42.92 -8.02 -31.72
N MET A 164 -43.36 -6.77 -31.85
CA MET A 164 -44.22 -6.35 -32.96
C MET A 164 -43.38 -5.75 -34.09
N GLN A 165 -43.78 -6.00 -35.33
CA GLN A 165 -43.15 -5.39 -36.50
C GLN A 165 -43.72 -4.00 -36.75
N THR A 166 -42.87 -3.01 -37.04
CA THR A 166 -43.31 -1.67 -37.41
C THR A 166 -43.93 -1.68 -38.81
N THR A 167 -45.05 -0.99 -39.00
CA THR A 167 -45.68 -0.78 -40.31
C THR A 167 -44.90 0.15 -41.24
N ARG A 168 -43.92 0.90 -40.70
CA ARG A 168 -43.06 1.82 -41.47
C ARG A 168 -41.78 1.10 -41.89
N ALA A 169 -41.49 1.08 -43.19
CA ALA A 169 -40.34 0.40 -43.81
C ALA A 169 -38.93 0.94 -43.41
N ARG A 170 -38.84 1.83 -42.43
CA ARG A 170 -37.53 2.36 -41.97
C ARG A 170 -36.90 1.37 -40.99
N GLN A 171 -35.94 0.61 -41.48
CA GLN A 171 -35.04 -0.18 -40.65
C GLN A 171 -34.28 0.72 -39.67
N ARG A 172 -34.38 0.44 -38.36
CA ARG A 172 -33.66 1.16 -37.30
C ARG A 172 -32.60 0.25 -36.68
N GLN A 173 -31.57 0.83 -36.08
CA GLN A 173 -30.54 0.04 -35.42
C GLN A 173 -31.11 -0.62 -34.16
N CYS A 174 -30.84 -1.91 -33.99
CA CYS A 174 -31.18 -2.63 -32.78
C CYS A 174 -30.36 -2.05 -31.62
N GLU A 175 -31.04 -1.71 -30.53
CA GLU A 175 -30.40 -1.08 -29.37
C GLU A 175 -29.40 -2.05 -28.71
N VAL A 176 -29.76 -3.34 -28.62
CA VAL A 176 -28.89 -4.41 -28.12
C VAL A 176 -27.67 -4.61 -29.02
N CYS A 177 -27.85 -4.78 -30.33
CA CYS A 177 -26.73 -4.98 -31.25
C CYS A 177 -25.84 -3.74 -31.41
N SER A 178 -26.35 -2.55 -31.09
CA SER A 178 -25.55 -1.32 -31.09
C SER A 178 -24.58 -1.29 -29.91
N VAL A 179 -24.97 -1.87 -28.77
CA VAL A 179 -24.12 -2.04 -27.58
C VAL A 179 -23.14 -3.19 -27.78
N TYR A 180 -23.61 -4.35 -28.25
CA TYR A 180 -22.79 -5.56 -28.43
C TYR A 180 -22.04 -5.62 -29.77
N LYS A 181 -21.95 -4.51 -30.52
CA LYS A 181 -21.23 -4.51 -31.80
C LYS A 181 -19.74 -4.83 -31.55
N PRO A 182 -19.14 -5.78 -32.28
CA PRO A 182 -17.72 -6.00 -32.20
C PRO A 182 -16.98 -4.80 -32.79
N SER A 183 -15.76 -4.54 -32.31
CA SER A 183 -14.95 -3.36 -32.67
C SER A 183 -14.75 -3.15 -34.17
N HIS A 184 -14.82 -4.22 -34.97
CA HIS A 184 -14.68 -4.16 -36.42
C HIS A 184 -15.93 -3.66 -37.17
N LYS A 185 -17.10 -3.53 -36.52
CA LYS A 185 -18.34 -3.05 -37.18
C LYS A 185 -18.67 -1.62 -36.79
N LYS A 186 -18.86 -0.76 -37.80
CA LYS A 186 -19.26 0.64 -37.62
C LYS A 186 -20.68 0.79 -37.05
N ARG A 187 -21.60 -0.14 -37.34
CA ARG A 187 -23.02 -0.09 -36.94
C ARG A 187 -23.51 -1.44 -36.42
N GLY A 188 -24.45 -1.41 -35.48
CA GLY A 188 -25.19 -2.60 -35.02
C GLY A 188 -26.15 -3.12 -36.10
N SER A 189 -26.72 -4.30 -35.90
CA SER A 189 -27.72 -4.85 -36.82
C SER A 189 -28.95 -3.94 -36.89
N THR A 190 -29.59 -3.90 -38.05
CA THR A 190 -30.86 -3.20 -38.21
C THR A 190 -32.03 -4.15 -38.05
N SER A 191 -33.12 -3.64 -37.50
CA SER A 191 -34.36 -4.39 -37.26
C SER A 191 -35.57 -3.50 -37.51
N THR A 192 -36.69 -4.16 -37.84
CA THR A 192 -38.04 -3.57 -37.95
C THR A 192 -38.93 -3.96 -36.79
N TYR A 193 -38.40 -4.72 -35.83
CA TYR A 193 -39.15 -5.19 -34.67
C TYR A 193 -38.94 -4.27 -33.47
N TYR A 194 -39.99 -4.08 -32.66
CA TYR A 194 -39.95 -3.32 -31.42
C TYR A 194 -40.80 -3.99 -30.37
N CYS A 195 -40.50 -3.74 -29.09
CA CYS A 195 -41.32 -4.21 -27.99
C CYS A 195 -42.30 -3.10 -27.55
N PRO A 196 -43.63 -3.29 -27.65
CA PRO A 196 -44.60 -2.27 -27.25
C PRO A 196 -44.55 -1.99 -25.74
N GLU A 197 -44.38 -3.01 -24.91
CA GLU A 197 -44.31 -2.86 -23.45
C GLU A 197 -43.09 -2.07 -22.99
N ILE A 198 -41.91 -2.36 -23.55
CA ILE A 198 -40.66 -1.64 -23.21
C ILE A 198 -40.64 -0.24 -23.83
N SER A 199 -41.38 -0.03 -24.92
CA SER A 199 -41.53 1.28 -25.55
C SER A 199 -42.56 2.16 -24.83
N ALA A 200 -43.45 1.57 -24.02
CA ALA A 200 -44.42 2.31 -23.24
C ALA A 200 -43.69 3.23 -22.22
N GLY A 201 -43.90 4.54 -22.35
CA GLY A 201 -43.25 5.55 -21.50
C GLY A 201 -41.91 6.08 -22.00
N LYS A 202 -41.38 5.60 -23.14
CA LYS A 202 -40.18 6.16 -23.76
C LYS A 202 -40.53 7.14 -24.88
N ARG A 203 -39.65 8.12 -25.15
CA ARG A 203 -39.80 9.12 -26.24
C ARG A 203 -39.68 8.52 -27.66
N GLY A 204 -39.66 7.20 -27.81
CA GLY A 204 -39.52 6.51 -29.10
C GLY A 204 -39.63 4.99 -28.97
N LEU A 205 -39.76 4.30 -30.12
CA LEU A 205 -39.83 2.85 -30.19
C LEU A 205 -38.47 2.21 -29.93
N VAL A 206 -38.41 1.30 -28.96
CA VAL A 206 -37.22 0.50 -28.64
C VAL A 206 -37.11 -0.60 -29.68
N THR A 207 -36.19 -0.40 -30.63
CA THR A 207 -36.01 -1.33 -31.75
C THR A 207 -35.10 -2.48 -31.33
N LEU A 208 -35.59 -3.71 -31.46
CA LEU A 208 -34.90 -4.92 -31.03
C LEU A 208 -34.80 -5.91 -32.20
N CYS A 209 -33.73 -6.68 -32.29
CA CYS A 209 -33.63 -7.77 -33.26
C CYS A 209 -34.30 -9.03 -32.69
N ASN A 210 -34.86 -9.86 -33.56
CA ASN A 210 -35.43 -11.17 -33.19
C ASN A 210 -34.34 -12.25 -32.94
N LYS A 211 -33.15 -11.83 -32.50
CA LYS A 211 -32.03 -12.72 -32.18
C LYS A 211 -31.80 -12.71 -30.69
N PHE A 212 -31.87 -13.88 -30.06
CA PHE A 212 -31.47 -14.04 -28.68
C PHE A 212 -29.94 -14.00 -28.59
N HIS A 213 -29.40 -12.93 -28.01
CA HIS A 213 -27.99 -12.83 -27.71
C HIS A 213 -27.67 -13.70 -26.48
N ASN A 214 -26.61 -14.51 -26.56
CA ASN A 214 -26.15 -15.46 -25.52
C ASN A 214 -27.04 -16.70 -25.29
N HIS A 215 -27.90 -17.09 -26.24
CA HIS A 215 -28.56 -18.41 -26.22
C HIS A 215 -27.77 -19.43 -27.04
N ALA A 216 -27.66 -20.66 -26.54
CA ALA A 216 -26.86 -21.74 -27.14
C ALA A 216 -27.27 -22.08 -28.59
N GLU A 217 -28.53 -21.77 -28.97
CA GLU A 217 -29.14 -22.15 -30.24
C GLU A 217 -28.89 -21.14 -31.39
N ASN A 218 -28.24 -20.00 -31.13
CA ASN A 218 -27.98 -18.97 -32.15
C ASN A 218 -26.50 -18.86 -32.59
N LYS A 219 -25.72 -19.93 -32.45
CA LYS A 219 -24.42 -20.05 -33.14
C LYS A 219 -24.64 -20.61 -34.55
N GLY A 220 -25.10 -19.74 -35.44
CA GLY A 220 -25.09 -19.91 -36.90
C GLY A 220 -24.41 -18.72 -37.55
#